data_AF-A0A2V5LTS5-F1
#
_entry.id   AF-A0A2V5LTS5-F1
#
_cell.length_a   1.000
_cell.length_b   1.000
_cell.length_c   1.000
_cell.angle_alpha   90.00
_cell.angle_beta   90.00
_cell.angle_gamma   90.00
#
_symmetry.space_group_name_H-M   'P 1'
#
loop_
_entity.id
_entity.type
_entity.pdbx_description
1 polymer ?
#
loop_
_entity_poly.entity_id
_entity_poly.type
_entity_poly.pdbx_seq_one_letter_code
_entity_poly.pdbx_strand_id
1 'polypeptide(L)' 'MKIVSWNINSLRKRQDRLFAWLEATKPDVVCLQETKCPDGQFPALALRAVGYYSACHGEKSYN' A
#
# COMPACT_ATOMS: atom_id res chain seq x y z
N MET A 1 -5.80 -10.68 -15.19
CA MET A 1 -5.83 -9.29 -14.71
C MET A 1 -6.74 -9.20 -13.49
N LYS A 2 -6.20 -8.86 -12.32
CA LYS A 2 -6.86 -8.77 -11.01
C LYS A 2 -6.58 -7.38 -10.43
N ILE A 3 -7.65 -6.63 -10.22
CA ILE A 3 -7.61 -5.28 -9.64
C ILE A 3 -8.31 -5.35 -8.28
N VAL A 4 -7.66 -4.84 -7.24
CA VAL A 4 -8.16 -4.89 -5.87
C VAL A 4 -8.25 -3.48 -5.29
N SER A 5 -9.35 -3.21 -4.57
CA SER A 5 -9.48 -2.04 -3.73
C SER A 5 -9.46 -2.49 -2.27
N TRP A 6 -8.65 -1.84 -1.43
CA TRP A 6 -8.52 -2.21 -0.02
C TRP A 6 -8.34 -0.98 0.87
N ASN A 7 -9.33 -0.73 1.73
CA ASN A 7 -9.16 0.18 2.86
C ASN A 7 -8.25 -0.48 3.90
N ILE A 8 -6.99 -0.03 3.96
CA ILE A 8 -5.96 -0.62 4.83
C ILE A 8 -5.97 0.01 6.22
N ASN A 9 -6.60 1.18 6.41
CA ASN A 9 -6.76 1.88 7.68
C ASN A 9 -5.44 2.01 8.49
N SER A 10 -4.45 2.69 7.93
CA SER A 10 -3.06 2.81 8.38
C SER A 10 -2.14 1.75 7.79
N LEU A 11 -1.51 2.12 6.67
CA LEU A 11 -0.52 1.34 5.94
C LEU A 11 0.66 0.97 6.84
N ARG A 12 1.22 1.94 7.57
CA ARG A 12 2.41 1.71 8.41
C ARG A 12 2.18 0.68 9.51
N LYS A 13 0.95 0.62 10.06
CA LYS A 13 0.59 -0.39 11.08
C LYS A 13 0.34 -1.79 10.49
N ARG A 14 0.15 -1.89 9.17
CA ARG A 14 -0.28 -3.11 8.47
C ARG A 14 0.63 -3.44 7.29
N GLN A 15 1.84 -2.92 7.30
CA GLN A 15 2.78 -3.06 6.20
C GLN A 15 3.10 -4.54 5.95
N ASP A 16 3.45 -5.29 7.01
CA ASP A 16 3.76 -6.72 6.88
C ASP A 16 2.55 -7.52 6.38
N ARG A 17 1.34 -7.17 6.81
CA ARG A 17 0.10 -7.77 6.33
C ARG A 17 -0.12 -7.48 4.84
N LEU A 18 0.18 -6.27 4.38
CA LEU A 18 0.10 -5.92 2.96
C LEU A 18 1.08 -6.77 2.15
N PHE A 19 2.34 -6.85 2.57
CA PHE A 19 3.37 -7.61 1.84
C PHE A 19 3.06 -9.11 1.78
N ALA A 20 2.68 -9.72 2.91
CA ALA A 20 2.25 -11.12 2.94
C ALA A 20 1.06 -11.37 2.00
N TRP A 21 0.11 -10.43 1.95
CA TRP A 21 -1.05 -10.55 1.07
C TRP A 21 -0.71 -10.35 -0.41
N LEU A 22 0.19 -9.42 -0.74
CA LEU A 22 0.69 -9.20 -2.10
C LEU A 22 1.40 -10.44 -2.63
N GLU A 23 2.23 -11.08 -1.80
CA GLU A 23 2.95 -12.29 -2.18
C GLU A 23 2.01 -13.48 -2.44
N ALA A 24 0.98 -13.65 -1.59
CA ALA A 24 0.00 -14.71 -1.76
C ALA A 24 -0.96 -14.47 -2.94
N THR A 25 -1.40 -13.22 -3.14
CA THR A 25 -2.51 -12.91 -4.05
C THR A 25 -2.07 -12.45 -5.43
N LYS A 26 -0.88 -11.83 -5.52
CA LYS A 26 -0.26 -11.26 -6.72
C LYS A 26 -1.24 -10.50 -7.62
N PRO A 27 -1.96 -9.48 -7.11
CA PRO A 27 -2.83 -8.66 -7.96
C PRO A 27 -2.00 -7.86 -8.97
N ASP A 28 -2.59 -7.56 -10.14
CA ASP A 28 -1.97 -6.68 -11.13
C ASP A 28 -2.00 -5.21 -10.67
N VAL A 29 -3.08 -4.80 -9.99
CA VAL A 29 -3.24 -3.46 -9.42
C VAL A 29 -3.89 -3.53 -8.05
N VAL A 30 -3.39 -2.74 -7.10
CA VAL A 30 -4.01 -2.52 -5.78
C VAL A 30 -4.18 -1.03 -5.50
N CYS A 31 -5.41 -0.63 -5.15
CA CYS A 31 -5.73 0.71 -4.69
C CYS A 31 -5.92 0.68 -3.18
N LEU A 32 -5.11 1.45 -2.45
CA LEU A 32 -5.16 1.51 -0.98
C LEU A 32 -5.85 2.79 -0.50
N GLN A 33 -6.79 2.66 0.43
CA GLN A 33 -7.45 3.80 1.08
C GLN A 33 -7.13 3.87 2.58
N GLU A 34 -7.32 5.05 3.16
CA GLU A 34 -6.93 5.35 4.55
C GLU A 34 -5.49 4.94 4.88
N THR A 35 -4.53 5.22 4.00
CA THR A 35 -3.13 4.85 4.23
C THR A 35 -2.57 5.51 5.49
N LYS A 36 -3.08 6.68 5.90
CA LYS A 36 -2.66 7.46 7.09
C LYS A 36 -1.14 7.55 7.18
N CYS A 37 -0.55 7.81 6.01
CA CYS A 37 0.87 7.75 5.77
C CYS A 37 1.25 8.95 4.91
N PRO A 38 2.02 9.90 5.45
CA PRO A 38 2.52 11.02 4.65
C PRO A 38 3.50 10.50 3.58
N ASP A 39 3.61 11.23 2.47
CA ASP A 39 4.41 10.81 1.30
C ASP A 39 5.85 10.44 1.65
N GLY A 40 6.52 11.22 2.51
CA GLY A 40 7.90 10.95 2.95
C GLY A 40 8.08 9.68 3.79
N GLN A 41 6.99 9.04 4.23
CA GLN A 41 6.99 7.78 4.97
C GLN A 41 6.37 6.63 4.18
N PHE A 42 5.95 6.87 2.93
CA PHE A 42 5.34 5.85 2.12
C PHE A 42 6.39 4.80 1.67
N PRO A 43 6.10 3.49 1.76
CA PRO A 43 7.08 2.43 1.53
C PRO A 43 7.32 2.13 0.04
N ALA A 44 7.54 3.17 -0.78
CA ALA A 44 7.69 3.03 -2.24
C ALA A 44 8.86 2.12 -2.63
N LEU A 45 10.00 2.22 -1.94
CA LEU A 45 11.17 1.36 -2.20
C LEU A 45 10.89 -0.11 -1.86
N ALA A 46 10.20 -0.36 -0.73
CA ALA A 46 9.85 -1.72 -0.33
C ALA A 46 8.83 -2.35 -1.30
N LEU A 47 7.84 -1.57 -1.78
CA LEU A 47 6.93 -2.01 -2.83
C LEU A 47 7.66 -2.31 -4.14
N ARG A 48 8.62 -1.47 -4.53
CA ARG A 48 9.44 -1.70 -5.73
C ARG A 48 10.28 -2.97 -5.62
N ALA A 49 10.82 -3.28 -4.44
CA ALA A 49 11.61 -4.49 -4.20
C ALA A 49 10.81 -5.78 -4.43
N VAL A 50 9.49 -5.74 -4.25
CA VAL A 50 8.56 -6.86 -4.54
C VAL A 50 7.84 -6.72 -5.89
N GLY A 51 8.32 -5.84 -6.78
CA GLY A 51 7.84 -5.72 -8.16
C GLY A 51 6.65 -4.77 -8.37
N TYR A 52 6.23 -4.01 -7.35
CA TYR A 52 5.13 -3.06 -7.46
C TYR A 52 5.62 -1.62 -7.60
N TYR A 53 5.10 -0.92 -8.61
CA TYR A 53 5.21 0.53 -8.70
C TYR A 53 4.06 1.19 -7.92
N SER A 54 4.33 2.34 -7.32
CA SER A 54 3.35 3.06 -6.50
C SER A 54 3.30 4.53 -6.86
N ALA A 55 2.09 5.07 -6.93
CA ALA A 55 1.82 6.50 -6.81
C ALA A 55 1.03 6.71 -5.50
N CYS A 56 1.43 7.67 -4.69
CA CYS A 56 0.77 8.00 -3.44
C CYS A 56 0.64 9.51 -3.29
N HIS A 57 -0.42 9.91 -2.60
CA HIS A 57 -0.59 11.24 -2.06
C HIS A 57 -1.27 11.07 -0.70
N GLY A 58 -0.53 11.31 0.37
CA GLY A 58 -0.96 10.97 1.71
C GLY A 58 -0.63 12.05 2.73
N GLU A 59 -1.51 12.16 3.72
CA GLU A 59 -1.37 13.07 4.85
C GLU A 59 -1.19 12.30 6.17
N LYS A 60 -0.72 13.00 7.21
CA LYS A 60 -0.40 12.39 8.52
C LYS A 60 -1.62 11.83 9.25
N SER A 61 -2.81 12.36 9.01
CA SER A 61 -4.01 12.13 9.83
C SER A 61 -5.28 12.03 8.99
N TYR A 62 -6.39 11.74 9.67
CA TYR A 62 -7.75 11.83 9.15
C TYR A 62 -7.99 13.21 8.52
N ASN A 63 -8.54 13.19 7.31
CA ASN A 63 -9.30 14.32 6.77
C ASN A 63 -10.70 14.35 7.41
#